data_AF-A0A9E2NZR8-F1
#
_entry.id   AF-A0A9E2NZR8-F1
#
_cell.length_a   1.000
_cell.length_b   1.000
_cell.length_c   1.000
_cell.angle_alpha   90.00
_cell.angle_beta   90.00
_cell.angle_gamma   90.00
#
_symmetry.space_group_name_H-M   'P 1'
#
loop_
_entity.id
_entity.type
_entity.pdbx_description
1 polymer ?
#
loop_
_entity_poly.entity_id
_entity_poly.type
_entity_poly.pdbx_seq_one_letter_code
_entity_poly.pdbx_strand_id
1 'polypeptide(L)'
;MTVIELLSVISQGETSKVQFKLRLDQKDSIAAEMIAMSNSLGGIIIFGVEDKTGRIEGLTYEELQRTNSAIGNIANDYIKPLIYVSTEVLSVGDDLKNVLIVHIPEGIAKPYKDRNGTIWVKQGGDKRKLTDNSEQIRLFQQSGLIYVDEMIVPETGIDDINEKKVEEYLTNIGQKEIDVPKEVLLKNINILKNGCLTLGGLLFFGKNPQQFRPAFCIKAVSFYSMDISDSEYRDSVDIVGTVPEMFNDAIGFFKRNLHYIQNNRNFNSTGELEIPQVVLEEILQNALTHRDYSKNSPIRILIFEDRVEIISPGSLPNSLTVENIRMGNSVVRNNLIVSYSSKLMYYRGIGSGILRALKYAPTLELIDDKQGELFKVVLHRPKVGSSSPHQYSE
;
A
#
# COMPACT_ATOMS: atom_id res chain seq x y z
N MET A 1 -12.78 -24.68 8.05
CA MET A 1 -13.91 -23.88 8.59
C MET A 1 -14.80 -24.81 9.42
N THR A 2 -15.46 -24.32 10.47
CA THR A 2 -16.46 -25.12 11.23
C THR A 2 -17.87 -24.94 10.66
N VAL A 3 -18.80 -25.85 10.99
CA VAL A 3 -20.21 -25.73 10.56
C VAL A 3 -20.87 -24.45 11.09
N ILE A 4 -20.53 -24.04 12.32
CA ILE A 4 -21.06 -22.81 12.93
C ILE A 4 -20.55 -21.58 12.18
N GLU A 5 -19.25 -21.55 11.84
CA GLU A 5 -18.67 -20.49 11.01
C GLU A 5 -19.33 -20.41 9.63
N LEU A 6 -19.54 -21.57 8.98
CA LEU A 6 -20.20 -21.64 7.68
C LEU A 6 -21.62 -21.06 7.73
N LEU A 7 -22.42 -21.43 8.72
CA LEU A 7 -23.77 -20.90 8.91
C LEU A 7 -23.77 -19.38 9.16
N SER A 8 -22.80 -18.90 9.94
CA SER A 8 -22.61 -17.45 10.15
C SER A 8 -22.32 -16.74 8.83
N VAL A 9 -21.40 -17.28 8.00
CA VAL A 9 -21.08 -16.72 6.68
C VAL A 9 -22.30 -16.71 5.76
N ILE A 10 -23.05 -17.82 5.68
CA ILE A 10 -24.24 -17.93 4.83
C ILE A 10 -25.29 -16.89 5.23
N SER A 11 -25.49 -16.66 6.52
CA SER A 11 -26.46 -15.66 7.01
C SER A 11 -26.07 -14.20 6.74
N GLN A 12 -24.79 -13.92 6.45
CA GLN A 12 -24.30 -12.58 6.11
C GLN A 12 -24.37 -12.27 4.61
N GLY A 13 -24.67 -13.24 3.77
CA GLY A 13 -24.81 -13.06 2.32
C GLY A 13 -23.48 -13.03 1.54
N GLU A 14 -23.58 -12.74 0.25
CA GLU A 14 -22.41 -12.62 -0.63
C GLU A 14 -21.63 -11.32 -0.36
N THR A 15 -20.31 -11.41 -0.49
CA THR A 15 -19.40 -10.28 -0.27
C THR A 15 -18.25 -10.31 -1.27
N SER A 16 -17.32 -9.37 -1.17
CA SER A 16 -16.09 -9.41 -1.97
C SER A 16 -15.21 -10.64 -1.73
N LYS A 17 -15.45 -11.39 -0.64
CA LYS A 17 -14.71 -12.61 -0.28
C LYS A 17 -15.58 -13.86 -0.27
N VAL A 18 -16.89 -13.76 -0.48
CA VAL A 18 -17.82 -14.89 -0.34
C VAL A 18 -18.75 -14.92 -1.54
N GLN A 19 -18.79 -16.05 -2.24
CA GLN A 19 -19.72 -16.32 -3.32
C GLN A 19 -20.49 -17.61 -3.06
N PHE A 20 -21.79 -17.61 -3.32
CA PHE A 20 -22.64 -18.79 -3.25
C PHE A 20 -22.96 -19.31 -4.65
N LYS A 21 -23.02 -20.64 -4.76
CA LYS A 21 -23.44 -21.34 -5.96
C LYS A 21 -24.27 -22.55 -5.57
N LEU A 22 -25.44 -22.72 -6.19
CA LEU A 22 -26.22 -23.91 -5.90
C LEU A 22 -25.57 -25.15 -6.51
N ARG A 23 -25.09 -25.03 -7.76
CA ARG A 23 -24.42 -26.08 -8.54
C ARG A 23 -23.30 -25.47 -9.39
N LEU A 24 -22.54 -26.34 -10.05
CA LEU A 24 -21.52 -25.92 -11.00
C LEU A 24 -22.17 -25.28 -12.23
N ASP A 25 -21.95 -23.98 -12.40
CA ASP A 25 -22.37 -23.20 -13.58
C ASP A 25 -21.45 -23.43 -14.79
N GLN A 26 -21.53 -22.55 -15.79
CA GLN A 26 -20.57 -22.50 -16.89
C GLN A 26 -19.14 -22.30 -16.38
N LYS A 27 -18.22 -23.12 -16.91
CA LYS A 27 -16.80 -23.12 -16.52
C LYS A 27 -16.16 -21.74 -16.62
N ASP A 28 -16.45 -20.99 -17.69
CA ASP A 28 -15.92 -19.63 -17.87
C ASP A 28 -16.44 -18.65 -16.81
N SER A 29 -17.68 -18.80 -16.34
CA SER A 29 -18.25 -17.96 -15.27
C SER A 29 -17.56 -18.24 -13.93
N ILE A 30 -17.30 -19.50 -13.61
CA ILE A 30 -16.57 -19.89 -12.40
C ILE A 30 -15.11 -19.44 -12.49
N ALA A 31 -14.48 -19.60 -13.66
CA ALA A 31 -13.13 -19.09 -13.90
C ALA A 31 -13.05 -17.57 -13.66
N ALA A 32 -13.99 -16.80 -14.21
CA ALA A 32 -14.06 -15.36 -14.02
C ALA A 32 -14.22 -14.97 -12.53
N GLU A 33 -14.98 -15.75 -11.77
CA GLU A 33 -15.14 -15.54 -10.32
C GLU A 33 -13.84 -15.79 -9.56
N MET A 34 -13.17 -16.92 -9.84
CA MET A 34 -11.88 -17.26 -9.24
C MET A 34 -10.81 -16.21 -9.58
N ILE A 35 -10.77 -15.75 -10.84
CA ILE A 35 -9.89 -14.66 -11.28
C ILE A 35 -10.19 -13.37 -10.51
N ALA A 36 -11.46 -13.00 -10.39
CA ALA A 36 -11.86 -11.79 -9.67
C ALA A 36 -11.41 -11.82 -8.20
N MET A 37 -11.61 -12.95 -7.53
CA MET A 37 -11.17 -13.15 -6.15
C MET A 37 -9.64 -13.09 -6.01
N SER A 38 -8.89 -13.84 -6.84
CA SER A 38 -7.41 -13.83 -6.77
C SER A 38 -6.79 -12.50 -7.15
N ASN A 39 -7.38 -11.73 -8.06
CA ASN A 39 -6.94 -10.36 -8.34
C ASN A 39 -7.29 -9.37 -7.23
N SER A 40 -8.23 -9.71 -6.35
CA SER A 40 -8.69 -8.86 -5.25
C SER A 40 -8.07 -9.33 -3.92
N LEU A 41 -8.90 -9.78 -2.97
CA LEU A 41 -8.50 -10.13 -1.59
C LEU A 41 -8.53 -11.64 -1.31
N GLY A 42 -8.63 -12.47 -2.35
CA GLY A 42 -9.00 -13.88 -2.21
C GLY A 42 -10.44 -14.05 -1.72
N GLY A 43 -10.81 -15.28 -1.35
CA GLY A 43 -12.14 -15.57 -0.83
C GLY A 43 -12.49 -17.04 -0.84
N ILE A 44 -13.79 -17.31 -0.73
CA ILE A 44 -14.38 -18.64 -0.78
C ILE A 44 -15.56 -18.67 -1.73
N ILE A 45 -15.69 -19.78 -2.46
CA ILE A 45 -16.88 -20.12 -3.24
C ILE A 45 -17.54 -21.33 -2.58
N ILE A 46 -18.81 -21.19 -2.21
CA ILE A 46 -19.57 -22.19 -1.47
C ILE A 46 -20.61 -22.81 -2.40
N PHE A 47 -20.44 -24.10 -2.72
CA PHE A 47 -21.36 -24.86 -3.55
C PHE A 47 -22.38 -25.66 -2.72
N GLY A 48 -23.63 -25.68 -3.17
CA GLY A 48 -24.77 -26.29 -2.47
C GLY A 48 -25.65 -25.28 -1.72
N VAL A 49 -25.43 -23.99 -1.95
CA VAL A 49 -26.17 -22.87 -1.33
C VAL A 49 -26.79 -22.02 -2.42
N GLU A 50 -28.08 -21.72 -2.29
CA GLU A 50 -28.78 -20.82 -3.21
C GLU A 50 -28.36 -19.36 -2.97
N ASP A 51 -27.94 -18.69 -4.04
CA ASP A 51 -27.40 -17.32 -4.04
C ASP A 51 -28.33 -16.29 -3.36
N LYS A 52 -29.58 -16.20 -3.83
CA LYS A 52 -30.52 -15.15 -3.37
C LYS A 52 -31.06 -15.34 -1.96
N THR A 53 -31.18 -16.58 -1.51
CA THR A 53 -31.91 -16.92 -0.27
C THR A 53 -30.99 -17.42 0.83
N GLY A 54 -29.75 -17.81 0.51
CA GLY A 54 -28.86 -18.53 1.41
C GLY A 54 -29.34 -19.94 1.76
N ARG A 55 -30.36 -20.47 1.06
CA ARG A 55 -30.92 -21.80 1.37
C ARG A 55 -29.89 -22.89 1.07
N ILE A 56 -29.64 -23.74 2.07
CA ILE A 56 -28.76 -24.89 1.95
C ILE A 56 -29.56 -26.08 1.41
N GLU A 57 -29.29 -26.44 0.15
CA GLU A 57 -29.77 -27.69 -0.45
C GLU A 57 -28.74 -28.80 -0.32
N GLY A 58 -27.46 -28.45 -0.33
CA GLY A 58 -26.36 -29.39 -0.37
C GLY A 58 -26.18 -30.02 -1.76
N LEU A 59 -25.12 -30.81 -1.87
CA LEU A 59 -24.71 -31.55 -3.06
C LEU A 59 -24.76 -33.05 -2.76
N THR A 60 -25.17 -33.82 -3.76
CA THR A 60 -25.01 -35.28 -3.73
C THR A 60 -23.53 -35.67 -3.82
N TYR A 61 -23.20 -36.92 -3.46
CA TYR A 61 -21.82 -37.41 -3.54
C TYR A 61 -21.23 -37.32 -4.97
N GLU A 62 -22.04 -37.64 -5.98
CA GLU A 62 -21.63 -37.54 -7.39
C GLU A 62 -21.40 -36.09 -7.82
N GLU A 63 -22.28 -35.17 -7.41
CA GLU A 63 -22.12 -33.74 -7.67
C GLU A 63 -20.88 -33.16 -6.98
N LEU A 64 -20.57 -33.59 -5.75
CA LEU A 64 -19.36 -33.19 -5.03
C LEU A 64 -18.10 -33.59 -5.81
N GLN A 65 -17.99 -34.86 -6.21
CA GLN A 65 -16.82 -35.33 -6.96
C GLN A 65 -16.69 -34.59 -8.29
N ARG A 66 -17.79 -34.47 -9.04
CA ARG A 66 -17.79 -33.77 -10.33
C ARG A 66 -17.39 -32.30 -10.18
N THR A 67 -17.94 -31.61 -9.18
CA THR A 67 -17.64 -30.20 -8.93
C THR A 67 -16.19 -30.03 -8.51
N ASN A 68 -15.68 -30.87 -7.60
CA ASN A 68 -14.31 -30.80 -7.12
C ASN A 68 -13.30 -31.02 -8.26
N SER A 69 -13.49 -32.06 -9.08
CA SER A 69 -12.65 -32.28 -10.26
C SER A 69 -12.75 -31.15 -11.29
N ALA A 70 -13.94 -30.60 -11.51
CA ALA A 70 -14.13 -29.49 -12.44
C ALA A 70 -13.40 -28.22 -11.97
N ILE A 71 -13.43 -27.92 -10.67
CA ILE A 71 -12.76 -26.76 -10.08
C ILE A 71 -11.24 -26.84 -10.29
N GLY A 72 -10.63 -28.01 -10.04
CA GLY A 72 -9.20 -28.21 -10.31
C GLY A 72 -8.85 -27.95 -11.79
N ASN A 73 -9.64 -28.48 -12.72
CA ASN A 73 -9.44 -28.27 -14.16
C ASN A 73 -9.65 -26.81 -14.57
N ILE A 74 -10.65 -26.12 -14.01
CA ILE A 74 -10.88 -24.69 -14.27
C ILE A 74 -9.67 -23.87 -13.80
N ALA A 75 -9.18 -24.12 -12.59
CA ALA A 75 -8.05 -23.41 -12.02
C ALA A 75 -6.76 -23.53 -12.84
N ASN A 76 -6.58 -24.67 -13.53
CA ASN A 76 -5.41 -24.98 -14.35
C ASN A 76 -5.56 -24.52 -15.82
N ASP A 77 -6.70 -24.81 -16.45
CA ASP A 77 -6.84 -24.72 -17.91
C ASP A 77 -7.50 -23.41 -18.36
N TYR A 78 -8.31 -22.77 -17.50
CA TYR A 78 -9.10 -21.59 -17.85
C TYR A 78 -8.47 -20.28 -17.35
N ILE A 79 -7.47 -20.38 -16.47
CA ILE A 79 -6.92 -19.23 -15.75
C ILE A 79 -5.41 -19.16 -15.98
N LYS A 80 -4.90 -17.96 -16.30
CA LYS A 80 -3.47 -17.69 -16.46
C LYS A 80 -3.02 -16.48 -15.64
N PRO A 81 -1.97 -16.59 -14.79
CA PRO A 81 -1.34 -17.86 -14.36
C PRO A 81 -2.32 -18.74 -13.59
N LEU A 82 -2.03 -20.04 -13.45
CA LEU A 82 -2.92 -20.97 -12.75
C LEU A 82 -3.09 -20.60 -11.27
N ILE A 83 -4.22 -20.99 -10.68
CA ILE A 83 -4.52 -20.77 -9.25
C ILE A 83 -4.44 -22.10 -8.51
N TYR A 84 -3.73 -22.14 -7.38
CA TYR A 84 -3.76 -23.28 -6.46
C TYR A 84 -4.92 -23.10 -5.48
N VAL A 85 -5.98 -23.88 -5.66
CA VAL A 85 -7.17 -23.87 -4.80
C VAL A 85 -7.11 -25.00 -3.77
N SER A 86 -7.73 -24.80 -2.62
CA SER A 86 -7.99 -25.87 -1.66
C SER A 86 -9.49 -26.05 -1.46
N THR A 87 -9.92 -27.27 -1.17
CA THR A 87 -11.34 -27.60 -1.05
C THR A 87 -11.60 -28.34 0.26
N GLU A 88 -12.68 -27.99 0.94
CA GLU A 88 -13.19 -28.74 2.10
C GLU A 88 -14.68 -29.04 1.90
N VAL A 89 -15.16 -30.13 2.50
CA VAL A 89 -16.59 -30.49 2.48
C VAL A 89 -17.09 -30.51 3.91
N LEU A 90 -18.21 -29.83 4.15
CA LEU A 90 -18.89 -29.81 5.44
C LEU A 90 -20.32 -30.31 5.28
N SER A 91 -20.77 -31.18 6.19
CA SER A 91 -22.16 -31.63 6.27
C SER A 91 -22.94 -30.75 7.25
N VAL A 92 -24.08 -30.23 6.82
CA VAL A 92 -24.88 -29.25 7.57
C VAL A 92 -26.28 -29.78 7.86
N GLY A 93 -26.72 -29.59 9.10
CA GLY A 93 -28.05 -29.97 9.58
C GLY A 93 -28.21 -31.47 9.83
N ASP A 94 -29.36 -31.84 10.37
CA ASP A 94 -29.70 -33.23 10.71
C ASP A 94 -29.80 -34.13 9.46
N ASP A 95 -30.16 -33.55 8.32
CA ASP A 95 -30.23 -34.22 7.01
C ASP A 95 -28.85 -34.43 6.35
N LEU A 96 -27.74 -34.06 7.01
CA LEU A 96 -26.36 -34.21 6.52
C LEU A 96 -26.14 -33.66 5.10
N LYS A 97 -26.66 -32.46 4.82
CA LYS A 97 -26.49 -31.81 3.52
C LYS A 97 -25.05 -31.39 3.32
N ASN A 98 -24.37 -31.98 2.33
CA ASN A 98 -22.97 -31.70 2.06
C ASN A 98 -22.78 -30.41 1.27
N VAL A 99 -21.91 -29.54 1.74
CA VAL A 99 -21.55 -28.27 1.11
C VAL A 99 -20.07 -28.32 0.77
N LEU A 100 -19.71 -27.97 -0.47
CA LEU A 100 -18.32 -27.89 -0.92
C LEU A 100 -17.85 -26.44 -0.83
N ILE A 101 -16.79 -26.21 -0.07
CA ILE A 101 -16.16 -24.91 0.10
C ILE A 101 -14.85 -24.94 -0.68
N VAL A 102 -14.71 -24.00 -1.62
CA VAL A 102 -13.49 -23.81 -2.41
C VAL A 102 -12.82 -22.53 -1.93
N HIS A 103 -11.60 -22.66 -1.40
CA HIS A 103 -10.78 -21.55 -0.98
C HIS A 103 -9.93 -21.04 -2.14
N ILE A 104 -10.11 -19.76 -2.45
CA ILE A 104 -9.39 -19.04 -3.50
C ILE A 104 -8.38 -18.11 -2.82
N PRO A 105 -7.07 -18.34 -2.99
CA PRO A 105 -6.08 -17.46 -2.38
C PRO A 105 -6.08 -16.08 -3.04
N GLU A 106 -5.66 -15.07 -2.28
CA GLU A 106 -5.19 -13.82 -2.88
C GLU A 106 -3.97 -14.14 -3.76
N GLY A 107 -4.04 -13.72 -5.02
CA GLY A 107 -3.04 -14.04 -6.01
C GLY A 107 -1.75 -13.25 -5.82
N ILE A 108 -0.62 -13.92 -5.92
CA ILE A 108 0.71 -13.28 -5.87
C ILE A 108 1.24 -12.93 -7.27
N ALA A 109 0.72 -13.57 -8.32
CA ALA A 109 1.15 -13.40 -9.70
C ALA A 109 0.12 -12.60 -10.53
N LYS A 110 -0.43 -11.55 -9.91
CA LYS A 110 -1.43 -10.65 -10.52
C LYS A 110 -0.84 -9.97 -11.77
N PRO A 111 -1.65 -9.66 -12.82
CA PRO A 111 -3.04 -10.01 -12.96
C PRO A 111 -3.24 -11.45 -13.45
N TYR A 112 -4.20 -12.13 -12.83
CA TYR A 112 -4.83 -13.35 -13.32
C TYR A 112 -5.82 -13.00 -14.42
N LYS A 113 -5.87 -13.84 -15.46
CA LYS A 113 -6.64 -13.61 -16.69
C LYS A 113 -7.37 -14.87 -17.10
N ASP A 114 -8.48 -14.69 -17.80
CA ASP A 114 -9.12 -15.81 -18.49
C ASP A 114 -8.40 -16.16 -19.80
N ARG A 115 -8.90 -17.18 -20.50
CA ARG A 115 -8.35 -17.64 -21.78
C ARG A 115 -8.35 -16.58 -22.89
N ASN A 116 -9.21 -15.56 -22.78
CA ASN A 116 -9.31 -14.45 -23.71
C ASN A 116 -8.42 -13.26 -23.31
N GLY A 117 -7.65 -13.39 -22.22
CA GLY A 117 -6.83 -12.31 -21.68
C GLY A 117 -7.62 -11.26 -20.89
N THR A 118 -8.90 -11.50 -20.59
CA THR A 118 -9.71 -10.57 -19.80
C THR A 118 -9.34 -10.67 -18.32
N ILE A 119 -9.15 -9.51 -17.69
CA ILE A 119 -8.89 -9.38 -16.25
C ILE A 119 -10.21 -9.07 -15.55
N TRP A 120 -10.50 -9.81 -14.49
CA TRP A 120 -11.67 -9.62 -13.63
C TRP A 120 -11.22 -9.21 -12.22
N VAL A 121 -11.99 -8.36 -11.55
CA VAL A 121 -11.77 -7.90 -10.16
C VAL A 121 -13.12 -7.85 -9.41
N LYS A 122 -13.11 -7.93 -8.07
CA LYS A 122 -14.33 -7.83 -7.26
C LYS A 122 -14.71 -6.38 -7.02
N GLN A 123 -16.00 -6.10 -7.03
CA GLN A 123 -16.60 -4.83 -6.62
C GLN A 123 -17.82 -5.15 -5.76
N GLY A 124 -17.62 -5.17 -4.43
CA GLY A 124 -18.62 -5.74 -3.52
C GLY A 124 -18.81 -7.24 -3.80
N GLY A 125 -20.06 -7.73 -3.77
CA GLY A 125 -20.41 -9.11 -4.10
C GLY A 125 -20.25 -9.47 -5.59
N ASP A 126 -20.17 -8.49 -6.48
CA ASP A 126 -20.08 -8.74 -7.93
C ASP A 126 -18.64 -8.76 -8.45
N LYS A 127 -18.48 -9.33 -9.65
CA LYS A 127 -17.25 -9.23 -10.44
C LYS A 127 -17.40 -8.19 -11.56
N ARG A 128 -16.35 -7.41 -11.77
CA ARG A 128 -16.23 -6.39 -12.82
C ARG A 128 -15.10 -6.75 -13.77
N LYS A 129 -15.31 -6.50 -15.07
CA LYS A 129 -14.23 -6.52 -16.06
C LYS A 129 -13.32 -5.30 -15.85
N LEU A 130 -12.03 -5.55 -15.68
CA LEU A 130 -11.05 -4.50 -15.50
C LEU A 130 -10.57 -3.94 -16.85
N THR A 131 -10.99 -2.71 -17.17
CA THR A 131 -10.61 -1.99 -18.39
C THR A 131 -9.68 -0.79 -18.13
N ASP A 132 -9.61 -0.29 -16.90
CA ASP A 132 -8.77 0.87 -16.57
C ASP A 132 -7.27 0.50 -16.54
N ASN A 133 -6.46 1.22 -17.30
CA ASN A 133 -5.03 0.95 -17.42
C ASN A 133 -4.27 1.19 -16.11
N SER A 134 -4.65 2.18 -15.31
CA SER A 134 -3.97 2.51 -14.06
C SER A 134 -4.16 1.40 -13.03
N GLU A 135 -5.36 0.84 -12.96
CA GLU A 135 -5.65 -0.31 -12.12
C GLU A 135 -5.02 -1.61 -12.63
N GLN A 136 -4.89 -1.81 -13.94
CA GLN A 136 -4.08 -2.91 -14.48
C GLN A 136 -2.61 -2.80 -14.05
N ILE A 137 -2.01 -1.61 -14.17
CA ILE A 137 -0.63 -1.36 -13.72
C ILE A 137 -0.47 -1.72 -12.25
N ARG A 138 -1.44 -1.37 -11.39
CA ARG A 138 -1.42 -1.70 -9.97
C ARG A 138 -1.37 -3.21 -9.72
N LEU A 139 -2.12 -4.01 -10.48
CA LEU A 139 -2.04 -5.48 -10.39
C LEU A 139 -0.65 -6.00 -10.78
N PHE A 140 -0.06 -5.47 -11.85
CA PHE A 140 1.31 -5.82 -12.23
C PHE A 140 2.33 -5.42 -11.16
N GLN A 141 2.19 -4.25 -10.53
CA GLN A 141 3.04 -3.83 -9.41
C GLN A 141 2.92 -4.77 -8.20
N GLN A 142 1.71 -5.19 -7.83
CA GLN A 142 1.48 -6.14 -6.74
C GLN A 142 2.14 -7.51 -6.98
N SER A 143 2.39 -7.88 -8.24
CA SER A 143 3.15 -9.10 -8.56
C SER A 143 4.66 -8.90 -8.70
N GLY A 144 5.13 -7.65 -8.60
CA GLY A 144 6.53 -7.29 -8.86
C GLY A 144 6.93 -7.33 -10.34
N LEU A 145 5.98 -7.39 -11.28
CA LEU A 145 6.26 -7.41 -12.72
C LEU A 145 6.55 -6.03 -13.32
N ILE A 146 6.09 -4.95 -12.67
CA ILE A 146 6.33 -3.56 -13.10
C ILE A 146 6.75 -2.73 -11.90
N TYR A 147 7.82 -1.95 -12.06
CA TYR A 147 8.24 -0.91 -11.13
C TYR A 147 7.93 0.46 -11.74
N VAL A 148 6.94 1.17 -11.20
CA VAL A 148 6.47 2.44 -11.77
C VAL A 148 7.54 3.53 -11.67
N ASP A 149 8.40 3.49 -10.67
CA ASP A 149 9.53 4.40 -10.55
C ASP A 149 10.60 4.21 -11.64
N GLU A 150 10.67 3.04 -12.27
CA GLU A 150 11.57 2.75 -13.40
C GLU A 150 10.96 3.09 -14.78
N MET A 151 9.68 3.45 -14.83
CA MET A 151 9.01 3.84 -16.06
C MET A 151 9.44 5.24 -16.50
N ILE A 152 9.49 5.46 -17.81
CA ILE A 152 9.78 6.79 -18.37
C ILE A 152 8.63 7.75 -18.08
N VAL A 153 8.97 9.02 -17.87
CA VAL A 153 8.03 10.13 -17.87
C VAL A 153 8.10 10.77 -19.26
N PRO A 154 7.06 10.62 -20.11
CA PRO A 154 7.06 11.26 -21.43
C PRO A 154 7.23 12.77 -21.33
N GLU A 155 7.73 13.37 -22.42
CA GLU A 155 7.95 14.82 -22.55
C GLU A 155 9.04 15.39 -21.63
N THR A 156 9.79 14.52 -20.95
CA THR A 156 11.01 14.91 -20.21
C THR A 156 12.26 14.62 -21.04
N GLY A 157 13.33 15.37 -20.77
CA GLY A 157 14.64 15.17 -21.39
C GLY A 157 15.79 15.54 -20.46
N ILE A 158 17.02 15.41 -20.96
CA ILE A 158 18.24 15.70 -20.20
C ILE A 158 18.25 17.12 -19.60
N ASP A 159 17.59 18.07 -20.26
CA ASP A 159 17.50 19.47 -19.84
C ASP A 159 16.62 19.67 -18.61
N ASP A 160 15.76 18.70 -18.25
CA ASP A 160 14.93 18.74 -17.05
C ASP A 160 15.69 18.29 -15.79
N ILE A 161 16.95 17.82 -15.94
CA ILE A 161 17.78 17.32 -14.84
C ILE A 161 18.52 18.47 -14.17
N ASN A 162 18.44 18.52 -12.84
CA ASN A 162 19.25 19.38 -12.00
C ASN A 162 20.63 18.74 -11.78
N GLU A 163 21.64 19.25 -12.48
CA GLU A 163 23.01 18.71 -12.46
C GLU A 163 23.62 18.69 -11.05
N LYS A 164 23.36 19.71 -10.23
CA LYS A 164 23.88 19.77 -8.85
C LYS A 164 23.40 18.60 -8.00
N LYS A 165 22.14 18.19 -8.17
CA LYS A 165 21.57 17.03 -7.45
C LYS A 165 22.22 15.72 -7.90
N VAL A 166 22.58 15.62 -9.18
CA VAL A 166 23.31 14.46 -9.70
C VAL A 166 24.74 14.42 -9.13
N GLU A 167 25.44 15.56 -9.13
CA GLU A 167 26.79 15.68 -8.55
C GLU A 167 26.82 15.32 -7.05
N GLU A 168 25.81 15.75 -6.29
CA GLU A 168 25.63 15.39 -4.88
C GLU A 168 25.48 13.87 -4.72
N TYR A 169 24.64 13.23 -5.54
CA TYR A 169 24.45 11.77 -5.51
C TYR A 169 25.74 11.01 -5.83
N LEU A 170 26.43 11.42 -6.90
CA LEU A 170 27.71 10.82 -7.31
C LEU A 170 28.77 10.94 -6.21
N THR A 171 28.81 12.08 -5.52
CA THR A 171 29.66 12.29 -4.35
C THR A 171 29.30 11.33 -3.22
N ASN A 172 28.02 11.14 -2.91
CA ASN A 172 27.56 10.27 -1.83
C ASN A 172 27.78 8.77 -2.10
N ILE A 173 27.89 8.36 -3.37
CA ILE A 173 28.25 6.98 -3.74
C ILE A 173 29.76 6.79 -3.97
N GLY A 174 30.58 7.83 -3.75
CA GLY A 174 32.04 7.77 -3.88
C GLY A 174 32.55 7.76 -5.32
N GLN A 175 31.74 8.17 -6.30
CA GLN A 175 32.10 8.22 -7.71
C GLN A 175 32.29 9.67 -8.19
N LYS A 176 33.37 10.32 -7.76
CA LYS A 176 33.64 11.75 -8.06
C LYS A 176 34.19 12.01 -9.47
N GLU A 177 34.90 11.04 -10.05
CA GLU A 177 35.50 11.15 -11.38
C GLU A 177 35.07 9.95 -12.20
N ILE A 178 34.10 10.16 -13.10
CA ILE A 178 33.64 9.14 -14.03
C ILE A 178 33.93 9.62 -15.44
N ASP A 179 34.93 9.00 -16.08
CA ASP A 179 35.30 9.27 -17.46
C ASP A 179 34.35 8.53 -18.43
N VAL A 180 33.08 8.92 -18.42
CA VAL A 180 32.06 8.44 -19.37
C VAL A 180 31.18 9.60 -19.84
N PRO A 181 30.62 9.53 -21.06
CA PRO A 181 29.67 10.54 -21.52
C PRO A 181 28.49 10.68 -20.55
N LYS A 182 28.09 11.92 -20.26
CA LYS A 182 27.03 12.24 -19.28
C LYS A 182 25.75 11.43 -19.49
N GLU A 183 25.30 11.28 -20.74
CA GLU A 183 24.08 10.53 -21.04
C GLU A 183 24.22 9.03 -20.70
N VAL A 184 25.41 8.45 -20.92
CA VAL A 184 25.71 7.06 -20.55
C VAL A 184 25.71 6.91 -19.03
N LEU A 185 26.30 7.87 -18.30
CA LEU A 185 26.27 7.89 -16.85
C LEU A 185 24.83 7.90 -16.33
N LEU A 186 24.02 8.84 -16.80
CA LEU A 186 22.62 9.00 -16.38
C LEU A 186 21.76 7.77 -16.68
N LYS A 187 22.04 7.04 -17.78
CA LYS A 187 21.41 5.75 -18.07
C LYS A 187 21.86 4.65 -17.11
N ASN A 188 23.16 4.57 -16.81
CA ASN A 188 23.71 3.55 -15.91
C ASN A 188 23.18 3.67 -14.48
N ILE A 189 22.95 4.89 -14.00
CA ILE A 189 22.34 5.13 -12.69
C ILE A 189 20.80 5.20 -12.75
N ASN A 190 20.19 4.83 -13.88
CA ASN A 190 18.74 4.75 -14.12
C ASN A 190 17.97 6.08 -13.97
N ILE A 191 18.64 7.23 -14.09
CA ILE A 191 17.95 8.53 -14.15
C ILE A 191 17.28 8.71 -15.52
N LEU A 192 17.97 8.30 -16.60
CA LEU A 192 17.45 8.37 -17.97
C LEU A 192 17.18 6.97 -18.53
N LYS A 193 16.09 6.83 -19.27
CA LYS A 193 15.75 5.64 -20.05
C LYS A 193 15.10 6.08 -21.36
N ASN A 194 15.61 5.59 -22.49
CA ASN A 194 15.15 5.98 -23.84
C ASN A 194 15.10 7.51 -24.06
N GLY A 195 16.05 8.26 -23.50
CA GLY A 195 16.15 9.72 -23.64
C GLY A 195 15.23 10.54 -22.72
N CYS A 196 14.29 9.88 -22.02
CA CYS A 196 13.40 10.50 -21.04
C CYS A 196 13.87 10.19 -19.61
N LEU A 197 13.47 10.99 -18.63
CA LEU A 197 13.69 10.66 -17.23
C LEU A 197 12.83 9.47 -16.82
N THR A 198 13.37 8.58 -16.01
CA THR A 198 12.54 7.65 -15.23
C THR A 198 11.76 8.44 -14.18
N LEU A 199 10.66 7.89 -13.66
CA LEU A 199 9.91 8.58 -12.61
C LEU A 199 10.77 8.79 -11.34
N GLY A 200 11.56 7.80 -10.93
CA GLY A 200 12.53 7.95 -9.84
C GLY A 200 13.58 9.02 -10.15
N GLY A 201 14.06 9.05 -11.41
CA GLY A 201 14.96 10.08 -11.92
C GLY A 201 14.38 11.49 -11.79
N LEU A 202 13.13 11.68 -12.24
CA LEU A 202 12.42 12.95 -12.13
C LEU A 202 12.23 13.37 -10.67
N LEU A 203 11.82 12.45 -9.81
CA LEU A 203 11.48 12.75 -8.41
C LEU A 203 12.69 13.05 -7.52
N PHE A 204 13.90 12.64 -7.89
CA PHE A 204 15.10 12.95 -7.11
C PHE A 204 16.00 13.99 -7.77
N PHE A 205 16.01 14.04 -9.10
CA PHE A 205 16.98 14.83 -9.87
C PHE A 205 16.32 15.84 -10.81
N GLY A 206 15.00 15.92 -10.88
CA GLY A 206 14.30 16.91 -11.69
C GLY A 206 14.48 18.35 -11.18
N LYS A 207 14.46 19.31 -12.10
CA LYS A 207 14.40 20.74 -11.78
C LYS A 207 13.04 21.15 -11.23
N ASN A 208 11.95 20.66 -11.83
CA ASN A 208 10.58 20.94 -11.41
C ASN A 208 9.68 19.70 -11.62
N PRO A 209 9.72 18.69 -10.71
CA PRO A 209 9.01 17.43 -10.90
C PRO A 209 7.50 17.61 -11.09
N GLN A 210 6.91 18.57 -10.38
CA GLN A 210 5.46 18.80 -10.38
C GLN A 210 4.94 19.43 -11.68
N GLN A 211 5.80 19.92 -12.58
CA GLN A 211 5.40 20.27 -13.95
C GLN A 211 4.84 19.04 -14.69
N PHE A 212 5.47 17.88 -14.53
CA PHE A 212 5.08 16.65 -15.20
C PHE A 212 4.16 15.76 -14.34
N ARG A 213 4.26 15.89 -13.01
CA ARG A 213 3.46 15.14 -12.03
C ARG A 213 2.91 16.07 -10.93
N PRO A 214 1.88 16.89 -11.21
CA PRO A 214 1.38 17.90 -10.27
C PRO A 214 0.92 17.34 -8.93
N ALA A 215 0.34 16.14 -8.90
CA ALA A 215 -0.17 15.53 -7.67
C ALA A 215 0.92 14.81 -6.85
N PHE A 216 2.17 14.73 -7.32
CA PHE A 216 3.25 14.04 -6.59
C PHE A 216 3.91 15.03 -5.65
N CYS A 217 3.11 15.53 -4.71
CA CYS A 217 3.45 16.53 -3.72
C CYS A 217 2.92 16.12 -2.33
N ILE A 218 3.24 16.93 -1.32
CA ILE A 218 2.63 16.80 0.02
C ILE A 218 1.69 18.00 0.22
N LYS A 219 0.44 17.73 0.58
CA LYS A 219 -0.48 18.75 1.09
C LYS A 219 -0.46 18.73 2.61
N ALA A 220 0.03 19.81 3.21
CA ALA A 220 0.19 19.91 4.66
C ALA A 220 -0.76 20.96 5.23
N VAL A 221 -1.57 20.59 6.21
CA VAL A 221 -2.54 21.48 6.87
C VAL A 221 -2.50 21.27 8.38
N SER A 222 -2.52 22.37 9.13
CA SER A 222 -2.57 22.42 10.58
C SER A 222 -3.88 23.08 11.02
N PHE A 223 -4.70 22.39 11.78
CA PHE A 223 -6.04 22.80 12.17
C PHE A 223 -6.09 23.35 13.61
N TYR A 224 -7.13 24.11 13.92
CA TYR A 224 -7.46 24.50 15.30
C TYR A 224 -8.36 23.48 16.01
N SER A 225 -8.98 22.56 15.27
CA SER A 225 -9.92 21.60 15.82
C SER A 225 -9.46 20.16 15.60
N MET A 226 -10.28 19.21 16.04
CA MET A 226 -10.07 17.78 15.86
C MET A 226 -10.76 17.23 14.60
N ASP A 227 -11.52 18.09 13.90
CA ASP A 227 -12.39 17.74 12.78
C ASP A 227 -11.82 18.26 11.45
N ILE A 228 -11.75 17.38 10.45
CA ILE A 228 -11.27 17.71 9.11
C ILE A 228 -12.27 18.54 8.29
N SER A 229 -13.55 18.56 8.69
CA SER A 229 -14.60 19.33 8.03
C SER A 229 -14.60 20.81 8.39
N ASP A 230 -13.77 21.20 9.36
CA ASP A 230 -13.61 22.59 9.76
C ASP A 230 -12.95 23.42 8.66
N SER A 231 -13.47 24.63 8.44
CA SER A 231 -12.98 25.54 7.40
C SER A 231 -11.77 26.36 7.85
N GLU A 232 -11.50 26.42 9.15
CA GLU A 232 -10.40 27.21 9.71
C GLU A 232 -9.12 26.39 9.91
N TYR A 233 -8.00 26.93 9.43
CA TYR A 233 -6.67 26.34 9.59
C TYR A 233 -5.67 27.37 10.14
N ARG A 234 -4.68 26.89 10.88
CA ARG A 234 -3.56 27.66 11.42
C ARG A 234 -2.46 27.88 10.38
N ASP A 235 -2.17 26.85 9.60
CA ASP A 235 -1.13 26.86 8.57
C ASP A 235 -1.51 25.85 7.47
N SER A 236 -1.24 26.19 6.21
CA SER A 236 -1.53 25.36 5.05
C SER A 236 -0.50 25.61 3.97
N VAL A 237 0.11 24.54 3.45
CA VAL A 237 1.12 24.63 2.39
C VAL A 237 1.09 23.39 1.49
N ASP A 238 1.19 23.64 0.18
CA ASP A 238 1.51 22.60 -0.80
C ASP A 238 3.04 22.53 -0.92
N ILE A 239 3.62 21.43 -0.43
CA ILE A 239 5.07 21.19 -0.45
C ILE A 239 5.42 20.42 -1.72
N VAL A 240 6.27 21.04 -2.55
CA VAL A 240 6.65 20.57 -3.89
C VAL A 240 8.18 20.46 -4.00
N GLY A 241 8.69 20.00 -5.15
CA GLY A 241 10.12 19.76 -5.37
C GLY A 241 10.44 18.27 -5.47
N THR A 242 11.73 17.94 -5.36
CA THR A 242 12.19 16.55 -5.31
C THR A 242 11.88 15.90 -3.96
N VAL A 243 11.92 14.57 -3.89
CA VAL A 243 11.64 13.82 -2.65
C VAL A 243 12.49 14.30 -1.47
N PRO A 244 13.82 14.55 -1.60
CA PRO A 244 14.61 15.13 -0.52
C PRO A 244 14.18 16.54 -0.10
N GLU A 245 13.79 17.39 -1.05
CA GLU A 245 13.30 18.75 -0.75
C GLU A 245 11.96 18.68 0.00
N MET A 246 11.01 17.89 -0.51
CA MET A 246 9.73 17.66 0.15
C MET A 246 9.88 17.09 1.55
N PHE A 247 10.86 16.21 1.77
CA PHE A 247 11.19 15.69 3.10
C PHE A 247 11.62 16.82 4.05
N ASN A 248 12.61 17.61 3.66
CA ASN A 248 13.14 18.69 4.49
C ASN A 248 12.09 19.76 4.81
N ASP A 249 11.29 20.16 3.81
CA ASP A 249 10.26 21.17 3.96
C ASP A 249 9.11 20.69 4.85
N ALA A 250 8.73 19.40 4.76
CA ALA A 250 7.74 18.81 5.65
C ALA A 250 8.26 18.66 7.09
N ILE A 251 9.55 18.37 7.30
CA ILE A 251 10.16 18.47 8.64
C ILE A 251 10.09 19.91 9.17
N GLY A 252 10.32 20.91 8.31
CA GLY A 252 10.09 22.32 8.64
C GLY A 252 8.64 22.62 9.02
N PHE A 253 7.67 22.03 8.31
CA PHE A 253 6.24 22.13 8.64
C PHE A 253 5.91 21.57 10.02
N PHE A 254 6.46 20.41 10.38
CA PHE A 254 6.28 19.85 11.72
C PHE A 254 6.90 20.75 12.80
N LYS A 255 8.12 21.23 12.60
CA LYS A 255 8.85 22.04 13.59
C LYS A 255 8.13 23.34 13.96
N ARG A 256 7.42 23.95 13.01
CA ARG A 256 6.71 25.21 13.24
C ARG A 256 5.27 25.05 13.74
N ASN A 257 4.67 23.86 13.57
CA ASN A 257 3.27 23.60 13.93
C ASN A 257 3.09 22.69 15.16
N LEU A 258 4.12 21.96 15.57
CA LEU A 258 4.13 21.15 16.79
C LEU A 258 4.77 21.92 17.95
N HIS A 259 4.36 21.58 19.17
CA HIS A 259 4.90 22.24 20.36
C HIS A 259 6.26 21.68 20.76
N TYR A 260 7.06 22.53 21.39
CA TYR A 260 8.28 22.14 22.07
C TYR A 260 7.99 21.95 23.57
N ILE A 261 8.30 20.77 24.10
CA ILE A 261 8.17 20.38 25.50
C ILE A 261 9.55 20.27 26.16
N GLN A 262 9.62 20.60 27.45
CA GLN A 262 10.87 20.62 28.21
C GLN A 262 11.36 19.23 28.63
N ASN A 263 10.46 18.23 28.73
CA ASN A 263 10.78 16.83 28.99
C ASN A 263 11.69 16.61 30.23
N ASN A 264 11.32 17.17 31.38
CA ASN A 264 12.04 17.08 32.66
C ASN A 264 13.49 17.60 32.67
N ARG A 265 13.88 18.41 31.67
CA ARG A 265 15.20 19.07 31.64
C ARG A 265 15.15 20.43 32.34
N ASN A 266 16.31 20.92 32.74
CA ASN A 266 16.49 22.22 33.40
C ASN A 266 16.09 23.40 32.49
N PHE A 267 15.82 24.57 33.09
CA PHE A 267 15.39 25.78 32.39
C PHE A 267 16.33 26.21 31.24
N ASN A 268 17.60 25.83 31.33
CA ASN A 268 18.62 26.13 30.33
C ASN A 268 18.65 25.15 29.14
N SER A 269 17.71 24.20 29.08
CA SER A 269 17.63 23.24 27.97
C SER A 269 16.73 23.75 26.86
N THR A 270 17.14 23.54 25.61
CA THR A 270 16.26 23.67 24.46
C THR A 270 15.16 22.61 24.53
N GLY A 271 13.91 23.03 24.40
CA GLY A 271 12.77 22.12 24.33
C GLY A 271 12.91 21.13 23.18
N GLU A 272 12.26 19.98 23.31
CA GLU A 272 12.15 18.94 22.28
C GLU A 272 10.75 18.93 21.71
N LEU A 273 10.57 18.53 20.45
CA LEU A 273 9.23 18.40 19.88
C LEU A 273 8.38 17.41 20.69
N GLU A 274 7.09 17.75 20.86
CA GLU A 274 6.12 16.92 21.59
C GLU A 274 5.94 15.53 20.96
N ILE A 275 6.21 15.40 19.66
CA ILE A 275 6.45 14.13 18.99
C ILE A 275 7.94 14.08 18.62
N PRO A 276 8.69 13.04 19.03
CA PRO A 276 10.11 12.96 18.74
C PRO A 276 10.42 13.09 17.25
N GLN A 277 11.39 13.95 16.89
CA GLN A 277 11.75 14.21 15.49
C GLN A 277 12.08 12.93 14.72
N VAL A 278 12.75 11.97 15.37
CA VAL A 278 13.07 10.65 14.79
C VAL A 278 11.82 9.91 14.33
N VAL A 279 10.70 10.00 15.06
CA VAL A 279 9.43 9.36 14.67
C VAL A 279 8.88 10.03 13.42
N LEU A 280 8.85 11.37 13.40
CA LEU A 280 8.35 12.15 12.27
C LEU A 280 9.16 11.89 10.99
N GLU A 281 10.50 11.90 11.11
CA GLU A 281 11.43 11.59 10.02
C GLU A 281 11.17 10.20 9.45
N GLU A 282 11.05 9.19 10.32
CA GLU A 282 10.89 7.81 9.89
C GLU A 282 9.55 7.59 9.18
N ILE A 283 8.45 8.13 9.72
CA ILE A 283 7.13 7.98 9.11
C ILE A 283 7.01 8.76 7.81
N LEU A 284 7.51 10.00 7.76
CA LEU A 284 7.51 10.82 6.55
C LEU A 284 8.35 10.18 5.45
N GLN A 285 9.53 9.68 5.79
CA GLN A 285 10.38 8.99 4.84
C GLN A 285 9.74 7.72 4.29
N ASN A 286 9.07 6.94 5.13
CA ASN A 286 8.31 5.78 4.67
C ASN A 286 7.16 6.19 3.74
N ALA A 287 6.43 7.26 4.09
CA ALA A 287 5.35 7.79 3.28
C ALA A 287 5.82 8.22 1.89
N LEU A 288 6.97 8.87 1.77
CA LEU A 288 7.58 9.29 0.49
C LEU A 288 8.17 8.11 -0.30
N THR A 289 8.87 7.19 0.38
CA THR A 289 9.62 6.11 -0.27
C THR A 289 8.70 4.99 -0.76
N HIS A 290 7.68 4.64 0.04
CA HIS A 290 6.80 3.50 -0.22
C HIS A 290 5.42 3.88 -0.76
N ARG A 291 5.20 5.17 -1.06
CA ARG A 291 4.00 5.67 -1.77
C ARG A 291 3.71 4.84 -3.02
N ASP A 292 2.43 4.59 -3.30
CA ASP A 292 2.00 4.06 -4.59
C ASP A 292 2.04 5.16 -5.66
N TYR A 293 3.11 5.14 -6.45
CA TYR A 293 3.32 6.10 -7.54
C TYR A 293 2.50 5.83 -8.80
N SER A 294 1.69 4.77 -8.85
CA SER A 294 0.68 4.63 -9.91
C SER A 294 -0.52 5.57 -9.70
N LYS A 295 -0.72 6.05 -8.46
CA LYS A 295 -1.85 6.91 -8.09
C LYS A 295 -1.52 8.39 -8.27
N ASN A 296 -2.42 9.12 -8.92
CA ASN A 296 -2.33 10.58 -9.08
C ASN A 296 -2.96 11.34 -7.89
N SER A 297 -2.40 11.18 -6.69
CA SER A 297 -2.91 11.80 -5.45
C SER A 297 -1.77 12.28 -4.54
N PRO A 298 -1.86 13.42 -3.85
CA PRO A 298 -0.81 13.85 -2.93
C PRO A 298 -0.73 12.97 -1.68
N ILE A 299 0.42 13.00 -1.00
CA ILE A 299 0.50 12.65 0.41
C ILE A 299 -0.17 13.79 1.20
N ARG A 300 -0.91 13.46 2.25
CA ARG A 300 -1.52 14.46 3.14
C ARG A 300 -0.89 14.40 4.51
N ILE A 301 -0.48 15.56 5.03
CA ILE A 301 -0.04 15.74 6.41
C ILE A 301 -1.09 16.62 7.09
N LEU A 302 -1.81 16.07 8.05
CA LEU A 302 -2.86 16.79 8.77
C LEU A 302 -2.48 16.85 10.25
N ILE A 303 -2.29 18.05 10.79
CA ILE A 303 -2.01 18.26 12.22
C ILE A 303 -3.29 18.77 12.88
N PHE A 304 -3.83 17.99 13.81
CA PHE A 304 -4.97 18.34 14.65
C PHE A 304 -4.49 18.65 16.07
N GLU A 305 -5.37 19.16 16.94
CA GLU A 305 -5.03 19.44 18.34
C GLU A 305 -4.53 18.21 19.11
N ASP A 306 -5.08 17.04 18.82
CA ASP A 306 -4.85 15.79 19.54
C ASP A 306 -3.91 14.82 18.80
N ARG A 307 -3.71 14.99 17.49
CA ARG A 307 -2.96 14.02 16.67
C ARG A 307 -2.35 14.62 15.40
N VAL A 308 -1.39 13.91 14.83
CA VAL A 308 -0.87 14.12 13.47
C VAL A 308 -1.22 12.92 12.61
N GLU A 309 -1.85 13.14 11.46
CA GLU A 309 -2.12 12.11 10.47
C GLU A 309 -1.22 12.29 9.24
N ILE A 310 -0.52 11.22 8.86
CA ILE A 310 0.25 11.14 7.60
C ILE A 310 -0.43 10.10 6.72
N ILE A 311 -1.04 10.55 5.63
CA ILE A 311 -1.84 9.72 4.73
C ILE A 311 -1.10 9.59 3.40
N SER A 312 -0.64 8.38 3.09
CA SER A 312 0.05 8.05 1.84
C SER A 312 -0.90 7.33 0.86
N PRO A 313 -0.85 7.66 -0.44
CA PRO A 313 -1.57 6.92 -1.48
C PRO A 313 -1.13 5.45 -1.57
N GLY A 314 -2.13 4.56 -1.68
CA GLY A 314 -1.95 3.11 -1.80
C GLY A 314 -2.03 2.39 -0.47
N SER A 315 -2.49 1.14 -0.50
CA SER A 315 -2.47 0.21 0.64
C SER A 315 -1.10 -0.47 0.78
N LEU A 316 -0.91 -1.35 1.75
CA LEU A 316 0.27 -2.21 1.81
C LEU A 316 0.36 -3.13 0.58
N PRO A 317 1.56 -3.36 0.01
CA PRO A 317 1.72 -4.23 -1.14
C PRO A 317 1.64 -5.71 -0.74
N ASN A 318 1.09 -6.53 -1.64
CA ASN A 318 1.14 -7.99 -1.61
C ASN A 318 0.47 -8.55 -0.33
N SER A 319 1.02 -9.62 0.25
CA SER A 319 0.58 -10.23 1.51
C SER A 319 1.07 -9.49 2.76
N LEU A 320 1.63 -8.29 2.62
CA LEU A 320 2.12 -7.52 3.76
C LEU A 320 0.92 -7.01 4.59
N THR A 321 0.96 -7.26 5.90
CA THR A 321 -0.05 -6.77 6.85
C THR A 321 0.59 -5.79 7.82
N VAL A 322 -0.23 -5.07 8.58
CA VAL A 322 0.24 -4.17 9.64
C VAL A 322 1.08 -4.94 10.66
N GLU A 323 0.68 -6.15 11.02
CA GLU A 323 1.42 -7.04 11.94
C GLU A 323 2.80 -7.39 11.38
N ASN A 324 2.88 -7.75 10.09
CA ASN A 324 4.14 -8.07 9.43
C ASN A 324 5.12 -6.88 9.49
N ILE A 325 4.64 -5.65 9.24
CA ILE A 325 5.48 -4.45 9.31
C ILE A 325 5.91 -4.15 10.74
N ARG A 326 5.02 -4.37 11.73
CA ARG A 326 5.36 -4.26 13.16
C ARG A 326 6.42 -5.27 13.58
N MET A 327 6.61 -6.37 12.84
CA MET A 327 7.70 -7.34 13.04
C MET A 327 8.99 -7.01 12.25
N GLY A 328 9.00 -5.92 11.49
CA GLY A 328 10.16 -5.50 10.69
C GLY A 328 10.20 -6.10 9.27
N ASN A 329 9.15 -6.80 8.83
CA ASN A 329 9.07 -7.27 7.45
C ASN A 329 8.89 -6.06 6.52
N SER A 330 9.67 -6.02 5.45
CA SER A 330 9.62 -4.94 4.46
C SER A 330 9.57 -5.51 3.06
N VAL A 331 8.75 -4.89 2.21
CA VAL A 331 8.67 -5.18 0.77
C VAL A 331 8.97 -3.89 0.02
N VAL A 332 9.93 -3.95 -0.90
CA VAL A 332 10.31 -2.80 -1.72
C VAL A 332 9.32 -2.66 -2.87
N ARG A 333 8.62 -1.52 -2.91
CA ARG A 333 7.67 -1.16 -3.99
C ARG A 333 8.33 -0.35 -5.10
N ASN A 334 9.24 0.55 -4.73
CA ASN A 334 9.88 1.51 -5.64
C ASN A 334 11.40 1.33 -5.51
N ASN A 335 12.01 0.55 -6.41
CA ASN A 335 13.42 0.16 -6.32
C ASN A 335 14.37 1.35 -6.45
N LEU A 336 14.17 2.19 -7.46
CA LEU A 336 14.99 3.38 -7.70
C LEU A 336 14.82 4.39 -6.57
N ILE A 337 13.58 4.63 -6.14
CA ILE A 337 13.32 5.57 -5.03
C ILE A 337 13.99 5.09 -3.75
N VAL A 338 13.88 3.80 -3.39
CA VAL A 338 14.59 3.21 -2.23
C VAL A 338 16.11 3.34 -2.38
N SER A 339 16.64 3.05 -3.56
CA SER A 339 18.07 3.14 -3.86
C SER A 339 18.58 4.57 -3.69
N TYR A 340 17.92 5.56 -4.30
CA TYR A 340 18.28 6.98 -4.20
C TYR A 340 18.10 7.51 -2.78
N SER A 341 16.99 7.17 -2.11
CA SER A 341 16.75 7.50 -0.69
C SER A 341 17.90 7.06 0.20
N SER A 342 18.46 5.86 -0.02
CA SER A 342 19.57 5.34 0.81
C SER A 342 20.87 6.14 0.71
N LYS A 343 21.01 7.00 -0.31
CA LYS A 343 22.20 7.79 -0.59
C LYS A 343 22.00 9.29 -0.38
N LEU A 344 20.76 9.77 -0.52
CA LEU A 344 20.43 11.21 -0.47
C LEU A 344 19.60 11.59 0.75
N MET A 345 19.03 10.63 1.46
CA MET A 345 18.21 10.89 2.64
C MET A 345 18.71 10.10 3.84
N TYR A 346 18.17 10.41 5.03
CA TYR A 346 18.42 9.68 6.27
C TYR A 346 17.73 8.29 6.27
N TYR A 347 17.94 7.48 5.24
CA TYR A 347 17.33 6.17 5.02
C TYR A 347 18.41 5.10 4.91
N ARG A 348 18.20 3.92 5.53
CA ARG A 348 19.12 2.77 5.36
C ARG A 348 18.51 1.54 4.71
N GLY A 349 17.18 1.45 4.60
CA GLY A 349 16.50 0.32 3.94
C GLY A 349 16.59 -1.03 4.65
N ILE A 350 16.93 -1.07 5.95
CA ILE A 350 17.12 -2.32 6.72
C ILE A 350 15.81 -2.79 7.40
N GLY A 351 14.66 -2.18 7.07
CA GLY A 351 13.35 -2.55 7.67
C GLY A 351 13.18 -2.22 9.16
N SER A 352 14.16 -1.56 9.80
CA SER A 352 14.12 -1.22 11.23
C SER A 352 13.39 0.08 11.56
N GLY A 353 12.93 0.82 10.55
CA GLY A 353 12.35 2.14 10.72
C GLY A 353 11.09 2.14 11.56
N ILE A 354 10.08 1.37 11.14
CA ILE A 354 8.81 1.30 11.87
C ILE A 354 8.99 0.77 13.30
N LEU A 355 9.90 -0.19 13.51
CA LEU A 355 10.26 -0.66 14.86
C LEU A 355 10.84 0.47 15.72
N ARG A 356 11.70 1.31 15.15
CA ARG A 356 12.25 2.49 15.83
C ARG A 356 11.15 3.51 16.15
N ALA A 357 10.28 3.81 15.19
CA ALA A 357 9.17 4.71 15.41
C ALA A 357 8.25 4.23 16.55
N LEU A 358 7.90 2.95 16.56
CA LEU A 358 7.09 2.31 17.62
C LEU A 358 7.79 2.31 18.99
N LYS A 359 9.13 2.21 19.02
CA LYS A 359 9.89 2.32 20.28
C LYS A 359 9.76 3.70 20.91
N TYR A 360 9.77 4.77 20.11
CA TYR A 360 9.68 6.15 20.60
C TYR A 360 8.24 6.69 20.69
N ALA A 361 7.30 6.10 19.94
CA ALA A 361 5.88 6.40 19.98
C ALA A 361 5.06 5.09 20.01
N PRO A 362 4.92 4.44 21.19
CA PRO A 362 4.20 3.17 21.30
C PRO A 362 2.71 3.25 20.96
N THR A 363 2.11 4.44 21.11
CA THR A 363 0.70 4.75 20.77
C THR A 363 0.47 4.98 19.28
N LEU A 364 1.50 4.88 18.44
CA LEU A 364 1.40 5.05 16.99
C LEU A 364 0.47 3.99 16.37
N GLU A 365 -0.50 4.48 15.60
CA GLU A 365 -1.44 3.64 14.85
C GLU A 365 -1.04 3.56 13.38
N LEU A 366 -1.16 2.35 12.82
CA LEU A 366 -0.92 2.04 11.42
C LEU A 366 -2.23 1.50 10.86
N ILE A 367 -2.80 2.18 9.88
CA ILE A 367 -4.11 1.86 9.32
C ILE A 367 -3.94 1.61 7.82
N ASP A 368 -4.14 0.36 7.40
CA ASP A 368 -4.16 -0.05 6.00
C ASP A 368 -5.59 -0.08 5.47
N ASP A 369 -6.04 1.02 4.88
CA ASP A 369 -7.37 1.13 4.27
C ASP A 369 -7.34 0.57 2.84
N LYS A 370 -7.58 -0.74 2.73
CA LYS A 370 -7.62 -1.44 1.44
C LYS A 370 -8.79 -1.01 0.55
N GLN A 371 -9.89 -0.49 1.10
CA GLN A 371 -11.04 -0.06 0.32
C GLN A 371 -10.85 1.35 -0.23
N GLY A 372 -10.38 2.28 0.60
CA GLY A 372 -10.00 3.63 0.19
C GLY A 372 -8.67 3.68 -0.57
N GLU A 373 -7.91 2.57 -0.57
CA GLU A 373 -6.58 2.43 -1.17
C GLU A 373 -5.59 3.49 -0.64
N LEU A 374 -5.53 3.61 0.69
CA LEU A 374 -4.71 4.56 1.42
C LEU A 374 -4.03 3.88 2.61
N PHE A 375 -2.83 4.32 2.94
CA PHE A 375 -2.14 3.94 4.17
C PHE A 375 -2.03 5.17 5.07
N LYS A 376 -2.58 5.08 6.28
CA LYS A 376 -2.62 6.18 7.25
C LYS A 376 -1.79 5.82 8.48
N VAL A 377 -0.93 6.76 8.89
CA VAL A 377 -0.25 6.72 10.19
C VAL A 377 -0.81 7.81 11.08
N VAL A 378 -1.20 7.48 12.30
CA VAL A 378 -1.72 8.42 13.30
C VAL A 378 -0.76 8.49 14.48
N LEU A 379 -0.29 9.69 14.79
CA LEU A 379 0.59 9.99 15.91
C LEU A 379 -0.16 10.85 16.92
N HIS A 380 -0.45 10.30 18.09
CA HIS A 380 -1.14 11.04 19.15
C HIS A 380 -0.21 12.07 19.80
N ARG A 381 -0.72 13.29 19.99
CA ARG A 381 -0.03 14.37 20.69
C ARG A 381 -0.22 14.17 22.20
N PRO A 382 0.82 14.37 23.03
CA PRO A 382 0.69 14.28 24.47
C PRO A 382 -0.26 15.38 24.99
N LYS A 383 -1.16 15.01 25.92
CA LYS A 383 -2.05 16.00 26.55
C LYS A 383 -1.21 17.02 27.32
N VAL A 384 -1.43 18.30 27.04
CA VAL A 384 -0.83 19.41 27.80
C VAL A 384 -1.21 19.24 29.27
N GLY A 385 -0.24 18.85 30.12
CA GLY A 385 -0.41 18.68 31.57
C GLY A 385 -0.23 17.26 32.14
N SER A 386 -0.04 16.21 31.33
CA SER A 386 0.23 14.86 31.85
C SER A 386 1.73 14.56 31.92
N SER A 387 2.45 15.19 32.83
CA SER A 387 3.74 14.68 33.29
C SER A 387 3.49 13.51 34.25
N SER A 388 3.62 12.27 33.76
CA SER A 388 3.67 11.10 34.62
C SER A 388 4.93 11.15 35.49
N PRO A 389 4.83 11.07 36.83
CA PRO A 389 6.00 10.98 37.69
C PRO A 389 6.57 9.57 37.54
N HIS A 390 7.59 9.40 36.70
CA HIS A 390 8.41 8.20 36.80
C HIS A 390 9.19 8.26 38.10
N GLN A 391 8.82 7.35 39.01
CA GLN A 391 9.51 7.06 40.26
C GLN A 391 10.96 6.69 39.95
N TYR A 392 11.89 7.54 40.39
CA TYR A 392 13.28 7.14 40.56
C TYR A 392 13.32 6.12 41.70
N SER A 393 13.75 4.91 41.38
CA SER A 393 14.27 3.96 42.37
C SER A 393 15.77 4.23 42.47
N GLU A 394 16.26 4.41 43.69
CA GLU A 394 17.66 4.64 44.07
C GLU A 394 18.63 3.57 43.59
#